data_AF-A0A932J3P3-F1
#
_entry.id   AF-A0A932J3P3-F1
#
_cell.length_a   1.000
_cell.length_b   1.000
_cell.length_c   1.000
_cell.angle_alpha   90.00
_cell.angle_beta   90.00
_cell.angle_gamma   90.00
#
_symmetry.space_group_name_H-M   'P 1'
#
loop_
_entity.id
_entity.type
_entity.pdbx_description
1 polymer ?
#
loop_
_entity_poly.entity_id
_entity_poly.type
_entity_poly.pdbx_seq_one_letter_code
_entity_poly.pdbx_strand_id
1 'polypeptide(L)'
;MNKLWLFGLSLVAVLLIALGSFAIGKQPGTPATASDTTTEINLKNYGPAPELNNKVWLNTDAPLRLKDLRGKVVLIDFWTFG
;
A
#
# COMPACT_ATOMS: atom_id res chain seq x y z
N MET A 1 0.82 -17.81 -71.09
CA MET A 1 1.40 -18.06 -69.75
C MET A 1 0.39 -17.64 -68.70
N ASN A 2 0.01 -18.58 -67.84
CA ASN A 2 -1.36 -18.75 -67.38
C ASN A 2 -1.48 -18.18 -65.95
N LYS A 3 -2.30 -17.13 -65.79
CA LYS A 3 -2.53 -16.42 -64.52
C LYS A 3 -3.19 -17.27 -63.42
N LEU A 4 -3.42 -18.56 -63.67
CA LEU A 4 -4.05 -19.52 -62.74
C LEU A 4 -3.14 -19.93 -61.57
N TRP A 5 -1.81 -19.83 -61.73
CA TRP A 5 -0.86 -20.15 -60.65
C TRP A 5 -0.75 -19.05 -59.57
N LEU A 6 -1.06 -17.79 -59.92
CA LEU A 6 -0.98 -16.65 -58.99
C LEU A 6 -2.13 -16.64 -57.97
N PHE A 7 -3.30 -17.20 -58.31
CA PHE A 7 -4.45 -17.27 -57.39
C PHE A 7 -4.29 -18.39 -56.32
N GLY A 8 -3.61 -19.49 -56.65
CA GLY A 8 -3.35 -20.58 -55.70
C GLY A 8 -2.41 -20.20 -54.57
N LEU A 9 -1.43 -19.33 -54.85
CA LEU A 9 -0.45 -18.86 -53.87
C LEU A 9 -1.05 -17.81 -52.91
N SER A 10 -2.00 -17.00 -53.38
CA SER A 10 -2.69 -15.99 -52.57
C SER A 10 -3.66 -16.61 -51.54
N LEU A 11 -4.31 -17.73 -51.87
CA LEU A 11 -5.26 -18.38 -50.99
C LEU A 11 -4.57 -19.13 -49.83
N VAL A 12 -3.37 -19.68 -50.06
CA VAL A 12 -2.54 -20.30 -49.02
C VAL A 12 -1.92 -19.25 -48.09
N ALA A 13 -1.51 -18.09 -48.62
CA ALA A 13 -0.96 -17.00 -47.80
C ALA A 13 -2.01 -16.40 -46.83
N VAL A 14 -3.26 -16.26 -47.26
CA VAL A 14 -4.36 -15.75 -46.41
C VAL A 14 -4.77 -16.78 -45.36
N LEU A 15 -4.71 -18.09 -45.67
CA LEU A 15 -5.00 -19.17 -44.71
C LEU A 15 -3.94 -19.29 -43.61
N LEU A 16 -2.66 -19.00 -43.92
CA LEU A 16 -1.57 -19.01 -42.94
C LEU A 16 -1.56 -17.79 -42.00
N ILE A 17 -2.09 -16.64 -42.45
CA ILE A 17 -2.22 -15.44 -41.61
C ILE A 17 -3.42 -15.55 -40.65
N ALA A 18 -4.48 -16.27 -41.03
CA ALA A 18 -5.69 -16.42 -40.21
C ALA A 18 -5.56 -17.41 -39.03
N LEU A 19 -4.60 -18.34 -39.06
CA LEU A 19 -4.37 -19.32 -37.97
C LEU A 19 -3.36 -18.84 -36.91
N GLY A 20 -2.64 -17.73 -37.17
CA GLY A 20 -1.56 -17.25 -36.31
C GLY A 20 -1.96 -16.26 -35.22
N SER A 21 -3.24 -15.90 -35.07
CA SER A 21 -3.66 -14.85 -34.12
C SER A 21 -4.97 -15.16 -33.42
N PHE A 22 -5.03 -16.29 -32.72
CA PHE A 22 -5.93 -16.43 -31.58
C PHE A 22 -5.25 -17.17 -30.42
N ALA A 23 -4.04 -16.73 -30.08
CA ALA A 23 -3.59 -16.80 -28.70
C ALA A 23 -3.83 -15.41 -28.10
N ILE A 24 -5.10 -15.05 -27.86
CA ILE A 24 -5.41 -14.16 -26.74
C ILE A 24 -4.91 -14.94 -25.54
N GLY A 25 -3.68 -14.65 -25.13
CA GLY A 25 -3.24 -14.98 -23.80
C GLY A 25 -4.30 -14.39 -22.88
N LYS A 26 -5.11 -15.25 -22.27
CA LYS A 26 -5.55 -14.99 -20.92
C LYS A 26 -4.25 -14.73 -20.18
N GLN A 27 -3.86 -13.47 -20.04
CA GLN A 27 -3.00 -13.07 -18.96
C GLN A 27 -3.78 -13.56 -17.74
N PRO A 28 -3.34 -14.63 -17.05
CA PRO A 28 -3.85 -14.82 -15.72
C PRO A 28 -3.53 -13.48 -15.07
N GLY A 29 -4.55 -12.78 -14.59
CA GLY A 29 -4.29 -11.77 -13.59
C GLY A 29 -3.63 -12.52 -12.46
N THR A 30 -2.31 -12.69 -12.51
CA THR A 30 -1.50 -12.80 -11.32
C THR A 30 -2.05 -11.66 -10.49
N PRO A 31 -2.75 -11.92 -9.37
CA PRO A 31 -3.06 -10.82 -8.47
C PRO A 31 -1.71 -10.15 -8.31
N ALA A 32 -1.62 -8.87 -8.69
CA ALA A 32 -0.45 -8.11 -8.35
C ALA A 32 -0.35 -8.31 -6.85
N THR A 33 0.56 -9.18 -6.43
CA THR A 33 1.03 -9.23 -5.06
C THR A 33 1.69 -7.89 -4.97
N ALA A 34 0.89 -6.87 -4.67
CA ALA A 34 1.35 -5.69 -3.99
C ALA A 34 2.10 -6.30 -2.83
N SER A 35 3.42 -6.37 -2.97
CA SER A 35 4.31 -6.63 -1.86
C SER A 35 3.97 -5.49 -0.91
N ASP A 36 3.06 -5.82 -0.01
CA ASP A 36 2.63 -4.97 1.07
C ASP A 36 3.84 -4.90 1.97
N THR A 37 4.78 -4.03 1.61
CA THR A 37 5.87 -3.60 2.47
C THR A 37 5.24 -2.69 3.53
N THR A 38 4.22 -3.18 4.23
CA THR A 38 3.79 -2.66 5.49
C THR A 38 4.91 -3.02 6.44
N THR A 39 5.83 -2.07 6.63
CA THR A 39 6.76 -2.09 7.75
C THR A 39 5.92 -2.29 9.01
N GLU A 40 5.97 -3.48 9.59
CA GLU A 40 5.21 -3.81 10.79
C GLU A 40 5.69 -2.90 11.93
N ILE A 41 4.92 -1.86 12.24
CA ILE A 41 5.20 -0.97 13.37
C ILE A 41 4.84 -1.73 14.65
N ASN A 42 5.81 -2.47 15.18
CA ASN A 42 5.65 -3.20 16.44
C ASN A 42 5.82 -2.24 17.64
N LEU A 43 4.70 -1.69 18.15
CA LEU A 43 4.70 -0.86 19.36
C LEU A 43 4.64 -1.73 20.61
N LYS A 44 5.69 -1.66 21.44
CA LYS A 44 5.75 -2.39 22.71
C LYS A 44 4.86 -1.72 23.77
N ASN A 45 4.18 -2.54 24.57
CA ASN A 45 3.47 -2.10 25.75
C ASN A 45 4.41 -2.15 26.97
N TYR A 46 4.80 -0.99 27.50
CA TYR A 46 5.67 -0.86 28.67
C TYR A 46 4.92 -0.76 30.01
N GLY A 47 3.62 -1.08 30.01
CA GLY A 47 2.75 -0.92 31.17
C GLY A 47 2.14 0.48 31.26
N PRO A 48 1.42 0.77 32.36
CA PRO A 48 0.77 2.05 32.54
C PRO A 48 1.80 3.17 32.72
N ALA A 49 1.57 4.31 32.05
CA ALA A 49 2.36 5.52 32.25
C ALA A 49 2.27 6.00 33.73
N PRO A 50 3.41 6.34 34.37
CA PRO A 50 3.43 6.94 35.71
C PRO A 50 2.68 8.28 35.76
N GLU A 51 2.07 8.60 36.90
CA GLU A 51 1.27 9.82 37.06
C GLU A 51 2.13 11.10 37.05
N LEU A 52 1.54 12.21 36.57
CA LEU A 52 2.14 13.55 36.60
C LEU A 52 1.93 14.20 37.99
N ASN A 53 3.04 14.62 38.61
CA ASN A 53 3.06 15.21 39.96
C ASN A 53 3.61 16.65 39.97
N ASN A 54 3.44 17.36 38.85
CA ASN A 54 3.96 18.71 38.67
C ASN A 54 3.19 19.74 39.54
N LYS A 55 3.94 20.66 40.17
CA LYS A 55 3.37 21.72 41.02
C LYS A 55 2.87 22.93 40.23
N VAL A 56 3.50 23.20 39.09
CA VAL A 56 3.22 24.38 38.24
C VAL A 56 2.78 23.90 36.87
N TRP A 57 1.75 24.55 36.35
CA TRP A 57 1.16 24.30 35.04
C TRP A 57 1.03 25.61 34.28
N LEU A 58 1.19 25.53 32.97
CA LEU A 58 1.01 26.64 32.04
C LEU A 58 0.00 26.22 30.99
N ASN A 59 -0.73 27.18 30.40
CA ASN A 59 -1.71 26.98 29.32
C ASN A 59 -2.88 26.04 29.68
N THR A 60 -3.25 25.96 30.96
CA THR A 60 -4.41 25.17 31.43
C THR A 60 -5.01 25.83 32.65
N ASP A 61 -6.33 25.71 32.80
CA ASP A 61 -7.07 26.27 33.95
C ASP A 61 -6.92 25.41 35.22
N ALA A 62 -6.48 24.16 35.09
CA ALA A 62 -6.27 23.24 36.20
C ALA A 62 -5.10 22.27 35.95
N PRO A 63 -4.49 21.69 37.00
CA PRO A 63 -3.47 20.66 36.87
C PRO A 63 -3.95 19.46 36.04
N LEU A 64 -3.13 18.99 35.09
CA LEU A 64 -3.45 17.79 34.31
C LEU A 64 -3.03 16.51 35.04
N ARG A 65 -3.86 15.49 34.90
CA ARG A 65 -3.63 14.12 35.41
C ARG A 65 -3.80 13.14 34.26
N LEU A 66 -2.97 12.11 34.18
CA LEU A 66 -3.07 11.12 33.10
C LEU A 66 -4.40 10.35 33.12
N LYS A 67 -5.00 10.17 34.30
CA LYS A 67 -6.33 9.55 34.43
C LYS A 67 -7.44 10.34 33.71
N ASP A 68 -7.32 11.67 33.66
CA ASP A 68 -8.34 12.56 33.09
C ASP A 68 -8.15 12.70 31.57
N LEU A 69 -7.00 12.25 31.04
CA LEU A 69 -6.65 12.26 29.61
C LEU A 69 -6.88 10.91 28.91
N ARG A 70 -7.47 9.92 29.59
CA ARG A 70 -7.77 8.60 29.00
C ARG A 70 -8.68 8.76 27.76
N GLY A 71 -8.42 7.93 26.75
CA GLY A 71 -9.10 8.02 25.44
C GLY A 71 -8.42 8.98 24.45
N LYS A 72 -7.33 9.65 24.85
CA LYS A 72 -6.48 10.45 23.96
C LYS A 72 -5.10 9.82 23.83
N VAL A 73 -4.45 10.04 22.68
CA VAL A 73 -3.00 9.82 22.55
C VAL A 73 -2.29 11.00 23.20
N VAL A 74 -1.36 10.73 24.11
CA VAL A 74 -0.65 11.75 24.89
C VAL A 74 0.85 11.60 24.65
N LEU A 75 1.51 12.70 24.27
CA LEU A 75 2.96 12.81 24.17
C LEU A 75 3.49 13.53 25.42
N ILE A 76 4.50 12.95 26.06
CA ILE A 76 5.25 13.60 27.14
C ILE A 76 6.61 14.00 26.58
N ASP A 77 6.91 15.29 26.64
CA ASP A 77 8.16 15.87 26.13
C ASP A 77 8.91 16.59 27.25
N PHE A 78 10.19 16.29 27.41
CA PHE A 78 11.07 16.85 28.45
C PHE A 78 12.06 17.81 27.80
N TRP A 79 11.95 19.12 28.11
CA TRP A 79 12.75 20.17 27.50
C TRP A 79 13.17 21.25 28.52
N THR A 80 14.11 22.11 28.12
CA THR A 80 14.57 23.29 28.87
C THR A 80 14.69 24.50 27.95
N PHE A 81 14.67 25.73 28.50
CA PHE A 81 14.65 26.97 27.72
C PHE A 81 15.99 27.38 27.09
N GLY A 82 17.11 26.77 27.51
CA GLY A 82 18.46 27.07 27.00
C GLY A 82 19.25 27.99 27.91
#